data_AF-A0A7C7ZJA3-F1
#
_entry.id   AF-A0A7C7ZJA3-F1
#
_cell.length_a   1.000
_cell.length_b   1.000
_cell.length_c   1.000
_cell.angle_alpha   90.00
_cell.angle_beta   90.00
_cell.angle_gamma   90.00
#
_symmetry.space_group_name_H-M   'P 1'
#
loop_
_entity.id
_entity.type
_entity.pdbx_description
1 polymer ?
#
loop_
_entity_poly.entity_id
_entity_poly.type
_entity_poly.pdbx_seq_one_letter_code
_entity_poly.pdbx_strand_id
1 'polypeptide(L)'
;MTDDDLPQRGSCVESFEKPNTALKTIVTAWQMREIDGELVPNLHDDAKHDIAVIERLRDLHVEIDRWLVDLARTVPMIELFRRRLGRAHDHILAGDSRWLVSPRLDSYHTVWFELHECLLRLAGRSRSVEARAGRAS
;
A
#
# COMPACT_ATOMS: atom_id res chain seq x y z
N MET A 1 -13.59 33.39 -4.72
CA MET A 1 -12.78 32.16 -4.81
C MET A 1 -13.07 31.37 -3.55
N THR A 2 -14.13 30.57 -3.60
CA THR A 2 -14.63 29.78 -2.46
C THR A 2 -13.69 28.62 -2.21
N ASP A 3 -13.40 28.34 -0.93
CA ASP A 3 -12.58 27.22 -0.43
C ASP A 3 -13.23 25.83 -0.67
N ASP A 4 -14.21 25.74 -1.58
CA ASP A 4 -15.22 24.68 -1.66
C ASP A 4 -15.01 23.72 -2.85
N ASP A 5 -13.96 23.91 -3.66
CA ASP A 5 -13.72 23.11 -4.87
C ASP A 5 -12.46 22.22 -4.77
N LEU A 6 -12.06 21.86 -3.54
CA LEU A 6 -11.20 20.69 -3.35
C LEU A 6 -12.11 19.47 -3.34
N PRO A 7 -11.93 18.47 -4.24
CA PRO A 7 -12.74 17.26 -4.24
C PRO A 7 -12.77 16.71 -2.81
N GLN A 8 -14.00 16.55 -2.28
CA GLN A 8 -14.31 16.35 -0.88
C GLN A 8 -13.20 15.58 -0.14
N ARG A 9 -12.40 16.28 0.67
CA ARG A 9 -11.20 15.77 1.35
C ARG A 9 -11.42 14.43 2.10
N GLY A 10 -12.65 14.13 2.51
CA GLY A 10 -13.05 12.84 3.10
C GLY A 10 -13.08 11.66 2.12
N SER A 11 -13.46 11.89 0.85
CA SER A 11 -13.60 10.86 -0.18
C SER A 11 -12.27 10.19 -0.54
N CYS A 12 -11.16 10.94 -0.53
CA CYS A 12 -9.84 10.39 -0.83
C CYS A 12 -9.36 9.41 0.25
N VAL A 13 -9.57 9.75 1.53
CA VAL A 13 -9.21 8.89 2.67
C VAL A 13 -10.09 7.63 2.69
N GLU A 14 -11.39 7.79 2.48
CA GLU A 14 -12.31 6.63 2.41
C GLU A 14 -11.97 5.70 1.24
N SER A 15 -11.57 6.25 0.08
CA SER A 15 -11.14 5.45 -1.07
C SER A 15 -9.83 4.69 -0.84
N PHE A 16 -9.00 5.13 0.11
CA PHE A 16 -7.72 4.49 0.44
C PHE A 16 -7.86 3.26 1.34
N GLU A 17 -8.91 3.17 2.17
CA GLU A 17 -8.99 2.12 3.18
C GLU A 17 -9.08 0.71 2.59
N LYS A 18 -9.85 0.54 1.51
CA LYS A 18 -9.98 -0.77 0.86
C LYS A 18 -8.62 -1.31 0.36
N PRO A 19 -7.84 -0.59 -0.48
CA PRO A 19 -6.53 -1.09 -0.91
C PRO A 19 -5.52 -1.17 0.25
N ASN A 20 -5.66 -0.33 1.29
CA ASN A 20 -4.83 -0.39 2.48
C ASN A 20 -5.03 -1.69 3.27
N THR A 21 -6.28 -2.10 3.52
CA THR A 21 -6.58 -3.38 4.16
C THR A 21 -6.04 -4.55 3.34
N ALA A 22 -6.25 -4.54 2.02
CA ALA A 22 -5.76 -5.59 1.14
C ALA A 22 -4.24 -5.71 1.17
N LEU A 23 -3.51 -4.59 1.10
CA LEU A 23 -2.07 -4.60 1.16
C LEU A 23 -1.55 -5.09 2.52
N LYS A 24 -2.18 -4.68 3.63
CA LYS A 24 -1.82 -5.18 4.97
C LYS A 24 -1.96 -6.70 5.04
N THR A 25 -3.04 -7.27 4.52
CA THR A 25 -3.20 -8.73 4.47
C THR A 25 -2.09 -9.40 3.67
N ILE A 26 -1.69 -8.82 2.53
CA ILE A 26 -0.60 -9.35 1.69
C ILE A 26 0.75 -9.26 2.42
N VAL A 27 1.07 -8.11 3.02
CA VAL A 27 2.32 -7.91 3.76
C VAL A 27 2.40 -8.84 4.98
N THR A 28 1.30 -8.99 5.72
CA THR A 28 1.22 -9.96 6.83
C THR A 28 1.44 -11.37 6.33
N ALA A 29 0.81 -11.78 5.22
CA ALA A 29 1.02 -13.11 4.64
C ALA A 29 2.43 -13.31 4.07
N TRP A 30 3.11 -12.23 3.66
CA TRP A 30 4.51 -12.28 3.26
C TRP A 30 5.43 -12.52 4.46
N GLN A 31 5.16 -11.88 5.59
CA GLN A 31 5.98 -11.93 6.80
C GLN A 31 5.68 -13.10 7.72
N MET A 32 4.44 -13.59 7.72
CA MET A 32 3.91 -14.58 8.64
C MET A 32 3.16 -15.70 7.90
N ARG A 33 3.21 -16.91 8.43
CA ARG A 33 2.41 -18.07 7.98
C ARG A 33 1.62 -18.63 9.15
N GLU A 34 0.44 -19.16 8.85
CA GLU A 34 -0.33 -19.94 9.82
C GLU A 34 0.04 -21.42 9.67
N ILE A 35 0.57 -22.02 10.74
CA ILE A 35 0.93 -23.43 10.81
C ILE A 35 0.29 -23.99 12.07
N ASP A 36 -0.55 -25.02 11.93
CA ASP A 36 -1.30 -25.63 13.03
C ASP A 36 -2.11 -24.63 13.88
N GLY A 37 -2.62 -23.57 13.24
CA GLY A 37 -3.41 -22.49 13.88
C GLY A 37 -2.58 -21.41 14.58
N GLU A 38 -1.24 -21.48 14.51
CA GLU A 38 -0.34 -20.47 15.07
C GLU A 38 0.30 -19.60 13.97
N LEU A 39 0.35 -18.29 14.21
CA LEU A 39 1.08 -17.36 13.34
C LEU A 39 2.58 -17.41 13.67
N VAL A 40 3.36 -17.95 12.75
CA VAL A 40 4.82 -18.04 12.83
C VAL A 40 5.48 -17.20 11.74
N PRO A 41 6.73 -16.72 11.93
CA PRO A 41 7.45 -16.02 10.86
C PRO A 41 7.57 -16.87 9.59
N ASN A 42 7.31 -16.28 8.44
CA ASN A 42 7.53 -16.93 7.16
C ASN A 42 9.05 -17.04 6.91
N LEU A 43 9.57 -18.26 6.88
CA LEU A 43 10.98 -18.53 6.60
C LEU A 43 11.29 -18.61 5.10
N HIS A 44 10.29 -18.40 4.23
CA HIS A 44 10.43 -18.46 2.77
C HIS A 44 10.95 -19.82 2.27
N ASP A 45 10.56 -20.90 2.95
CA ASP A 45 10.87 -22.29 2.60
C ASP A 45 9.77 -22.96 1.75
N ASP A 46 8.61 -22.30 1.60
CA ASP A 46 7.49 -22.72 0.77
C ASP A 46 7.31 -21.76 -0.41
N ALA A 47 7.92 -22.12 -1.54
CA ALA A 47 7.85 -21.33 -2.76
C ALA A 47 6.41 -21.16 -3.29
N LYS A 48 5.50 -22.12 -3.05
CA LYS A 48 4.11 -22.00 -3.51
C LYS A 48 3.37 -20.91 -2.74
N HIS A 49 3.58 -20.84 -1.42
CA HIS A 49 3.05 -19.77 -0.59
C HIS A 49 3.56 -18.41 -1.05
N ASP A 50 4.88 -18.27 -1.23
CA ASP A 50 5.49 -17.00 -1.64
C ASP A 50 4.98 -16.54 -3.02
N ILE A 51 4.88 -17.45 -3.99
CA ILE A 51 4.29 -17.16 -5.30
C ILE A 51 2.84 -16.67 -5.15
N ALA A 52 2.03 -17.35 -4.35
CA ALA A 52 0.63 -16.96 -4.13
C ALA A 52 0.49 -15.59 -3.43
N VAL A 53 1.44 -15.19 -2.57
CA VAL A 53 1.49 -13.83 -2.01
C VAL A 53 1.83 -12.80 -3.09
N ILE A 54 2.84 -13.08 -3.92
CA ILE A 54 3.26 -12.18 -5.01
C ILE A 54 2.15 -12.00 -6.06
N GLU A 55 1.43 -13.07 -6.42
CA GLU A 55 0.30 -12.98 -7.35
C GLU A 55 -0.83 -12.10 -6.82
N ARG A 56 -1.15 -12.21 -5.52
CA ARG A 56 -2.12 -11.29 -4.88
C ARG A 56 -1.65 -9.84 -4.91
N LEU A 57 -0.35 -9.59 -4.71
CA LEU A 57 0.22 -8.24 -4.82
C LEU A 57 0.11 -7.71 -6.25
N ARG A 58 0.38 -8.54 -7.26
CA ARG A 58 0.25 -8.17 -8.68
C ARG A 58 -1.17 -7.74 -9.00
N ASP A 59 -2.16 -8.52 -8.58
CA ASP A 59 -3.55 -8.23 -8.87
C ASP A 59 -4.00 -6.95 -8.15
N LEU A 60 -3.61 -6.78 -6.88
CA LEU A 60 -3.85 -5.54 -6.13
C LEU A 60 -3.14 -4.33 -6.77
N HIS A 61 -1.94 -4.50 -7.31
CA HIS A 61 -1.19 -3.42 -7.95
C HIS A 61 -1.95 -2.87 -9.16
N VAL A 62 -2.62 -3.71 -9.95
CA VAL A 62 -3.47 -3.25 -11.07
C VAL A 62 -4.62 -2.37 -10.59
N GLU A 63 -5.25 -2.71 -9.47
CA GLU A 63 -6.32 -1.90 -8.86
C GLU A 63 -5.78 -0.58 -8.31
N ILE A 64 -4.66 -0.64 -7.58
CA ILE A 64 -3.96 0.53 -7.05
C ILE A 64 -3.54 1.47 -8.19
N ASP A 65 -2.98 0.94 -9.26
CA ASP A 65 -2.50 1.74 -10.39
C ASP A 65 -3.65 2.55 -11.00
N ARG A 66 -4.79 1.92 -11.29
CA ARG A 66 -5.99 2.61 -11.80
C ARG A 66 -6.48 3.70 -10.86
N TRP A 67 -6.59 3.37 -9.57
CA TRP A 67 -7.00 4.34 -8.55
C TRP A 67 -6.03 5.54 -8.46
N LEU A 68 -4.72 5.30 -8.58
CA LEU A 68 -3.72 6.36 -8.59
C LEU A 68 -3.76 7.22 -9.86
N VAL A 69 -4.11 6.67 -11.05
CA VAL A 69 -4.37 7.49 -12.25
C VAL A 69 -5.43 8.54 -11.93
N ASP A 70 -6.57 8.08 -11.42
CA ASP A 70 -7.73 8.93 -11.21
C ASP A 70 -7.45 9.99 -10.15
N LEU A 71 -6.76 9.60 -9.08
CA LEU A 71 -6.35 10.52 -8.03
C LEU A 71 -5.28 11.53 -8.51
N ALA A 72 -4.37 11.13 -9.40
CA ALA A 72 -3.35 12.02 -9.95
C ALA A 72 -3.93 13.13 -10.86
N ARG A 73 -5.15 12.94 -11.40
CA ARG A 73 -5.85 13.98 -12.18
C ARG A 73 -6.20 15.20 -11.32
N THR A 74 -6.47 15.00 -10.03
CA THR A 74 -6.84 16.07 -9.09
C THR A 74 -5.65 16.48 -8.21
N VAL A 75 -4.73 15.56 -7.92
CA VAL A 75 -3.55 15.79 -7.09
C VAL A 75 -2.28 15.36 -7.85
N PRO A 76 -1.69 16.25 -8.68
CA PRO A 76 -0.61 15.88 -9.61
C PRO A 76 0.62 15.23 -8.98
N MET A 77 0.93 15.53 -7.71
CA MET A 77 2.07 14.91 -7.00
C MET A 77 1.90 13.39 -6.78
N ILE A 78 0.67 12.87 -6.83
CA ILE A 78 0.39 11.43 -6.65
C ILE A 78 1.04 10.58 -7.74
N GLU A 79 1.26 11.15 -8.92
CA GLU A 79 1.97 10.50 -10.02
C GLU A 79 3.40 10.07 -9.62
N LEU A 80 4.05 10.78 -8.68
CA LEU A 80 5.35 10.37 -8.14
C LEU A 80 5.26 9.03 -7.40
N PHE A 81 4.24 8.83 -6.57
CA PHE A 81 4.04 7.59 -5.81
C PHE A 81 3.67 6.45 -6.74
N ARG A 82 2.81 6.68 -7.74
CA ARG A 82 2.47 5.72 -8.77
C ARG A 82 3.72 5.16 -9.47
N ARG A 83 4.61 6.03 -9.96
CA ARG A 83 5.87 5.60 -10.60
C ARG A 83 6.78 4.80 -9.66
N ARG A 84 6.89 5.20 -8.39
CA ARG A 84 7.71 4.51 -7.39
C ARG A 84 7.14 3.12 -7.06
N LEU A 85 5.83 3.00 -6.89
CA LEU A 85 5.14 1.71 -6.70
C LEU A 85 5.31 0.80 -7.92
N GLY A 86 5.18 1.33 -9.14
CA GLY A 86 5.42 0.59 -10.38
C GLY A 86 6.84 0.03 -10.44
N ARG A 87 7.85 0.84 -10.14
CA ARG A 87 9.25 0.38 -10.09
C ARG A 87 9.47 -0.72 -9.06
N ALA A 88 8.92 -0.57 -7.84
CA ALA A 88 9.03 -1.60 -6.82
C ALA A 88 8.34 -2.90 -7.25
N HIS A 89 7.16 -2.79 -7.86
CA HIS A 89 6.43 -3.92 -8.42
C HIS A 89 7.21 -4.65 -9.51
N ASP A 90 7.83 -3.92 -10.45
CA ASP A 90 8.64 -4.52 -11.52
C ASP A 90 9.84 -5.30 -10.96
N HIS A 91 10.50 -4.80 -9.92
CA HIS A 91 11.57 -5.52 -9.24
C HIS A 91 11.08 -6.80 -8.54
N ILE A 92 9.89 -6.77 -7.92
CA ILE A 92 9.27 -7.95 -7.31
C ILE A 92 8.97 -9.01 -8.39
N LEU A 93 8.42 -8.60 -9.53
CA LEU A 93 8.15 -9.51 -10.66
C LEU A 93 9.42 -10.06 -11.31
N ALA A 94 10.53 -9.31 -11.24
CA ALA A 94 11.85 -9.78 -11.64
C ALA A 94 12.50 -10.75 -10.62
N GLY A 95 11.82 -11.06 -9.52
CA GLY A 95 12.25 -12.03 -8.50
C GLY A 95 12.98 -11.43 -7.31
N ASP A 96 13.16 -10.10 -7.22
CA ASP A 96 13.77 -9.46 -6.07
C ASP A 96 12.73 -9.11 -5.00
N SER A 97 12.37 -10.12 -4.20
CA SER A 97 11.32 -10.00 -3.18
C SER A 97 11.64 -9.03 -2.04
N ARG A 98 12.90 -8.59 -1.90
CA ARG A 98 13.28 -7.54 -0.94
C ARG A 98 12.54 -6.23 -1.22
N TRP A 99 12.16 -5.99 -2.47
CA TRP A 99 11.36 -4.82 -2.86
C TRP A 99 9.92 -4.86 -2.36
N LEU A 100 9.46 -5.93 -1.71
CA LEU A 100 8.12 -5.97 -1.12
C LEU A 100 8.08 -5.21 0.22
N VAL A 101 9.00 -5.50 1.15
CA VAL A 101 8.97 -4.97 2.54
C VAL A 101 10.26 -4.32 3.04
N SER A 102 11.38 -4.38 2.31
CA SER A 102 12.65 -3.90 2.86
C SER A 102 12.61 -2.40 3.18
N PRO A 103 12.91 -1.97 4.42
CA PRO A 103 12.97 -0.55 4.77
C PRO A 103 14.21 0.15 4.21
N ARG A 104 15.20 -0.61 3.71
CA ARG A 104 16.43 -0.07 3.11
C ARG A 104 16.28 0.23 1.61
N LEU A 105 15.21 -0.27 1.00
CA LEU A 105 14.89 -0.05 -0.40
C LEU A 105 13.71 0.91 -0.49
N ASP A 106 13.52 1.47 -1.68
CA ASP A 106 12.27 2.12 -2.06
C ASP A 106 11.19 1.03 -2.33
N SER A 107 10.98 0.17 -1.34
CA SER A 107 10.13 -1.01 -1.42
C SER A 107 8.66 -0.61 -1.54
N TYR A 108 7.85 -1.53 -2.05
CA TYR A 108 6.42 -1.34 -2.24
C TYR A 108 5.74 -0.90 -0.94
N HIS A 109 6.05 -1.57 0.18
CA HIS A 109 5.54 -1.21 1.50
C HIS A 109 6.00 0.19 1.95
N THR A 110 7.28 0.54 1.76
CA THR A 110 7.80 1.88 2.11
C THR A 110 7.08 2.97 1.32
N VAL A 111 6.97 2.83 0.01
CA VAL A 111 6.30 3.82 -0.86
C VAL A 111 4.82 3.93 -0.51
N TRP A 112 4.15 2.80 -0.23
CA TRP A 112 2.75 2.80 0.19
C TRP A 112 2.54 3.53 1.51
N PHE A 113 3.42 3.33 2.49
CA PHE A 113 3.38 4.03 3.76
C PHE A 113 3.52 5.55 3.57
N GLU A 114 4.46 5.99 2.74
CA GLU A 114 4.65 7.41 2.45
C GLU A 114 3.45 8.02 1.70
N LEU A 115 2.85 7.28 0.77
CA LEU A 115 1.62 7.68 0.09
C LEU A 115 0.49 7.88 1.11
N HIS A 116 0.29 6.94 2.03
CA HIS A 116 -0.71 7.04 3.09
C HIS A 116 -0.51 8.31 3.93
N GLU A 117 0.72 8.55 4.37
CA GLU A 117 1.10 9.73 5.12
C GLU A 117 0.84 11.04 4.33
N CYS A 118 1.08 11.03 3.03
CA CYS A 118 0.75 12.15 2.15
C CYS A 118 -0.76 12.41 2.08
N LEU A 119 -1.56 11.35 1.89
CA LEU A 119 -3.03 11.45 1.80
C LEU A 119 -3.66 11.96 3.08
N LEU A 120 -3.19 11.50 4.24
CA LEU A 120 -3.64 12.02 5.54
C LEU A 120 -3.40 13.52 5.66
N ARG A 121 -2.18 13.98 5.33
CA ARG A 121 -1.83 15.41 5.33
C ARG A 121 -2.73 16.23 4.40
N LEU A 122 -2.98 15.72 3.19
CA LEU A 122 -3.87 16.37 2.21
C LEU A 122 -5.33 16.46 2.70
N ALA A 123 -5.79 15.45 3.45
CA ALA A 123 -7.11 15.44 4.05
C ALA A 123 -7.24 16.31 5.31
N GLY A 124 -6.16 16.98 5.74
CA GLY A 124 -6.11 17.72 7.00
C GLY A 124 -6.19 16.81 8.23
N ARG A 125 -5.92 15.51 8.08
CA ARG A 125 -5.92 14.52 9.16
C ARG A 125 -4.47 14.19 9.54
N SER A 126 -4.19 13.97 10.82
CA SER A 126 -2.89 13.43 11.25
C SER A 126 -3.02 11.94 11.55
N ARG A 127 -1.97 11.17 11.26
CA ARG A 127 -1.89 9.73 11.58
C ARG A 127 -2.14 9.43 13.07
N SER A 128 -1.73 10.34 13.94
CA SER A 128 -1.97 10.26 15.39
C SER A 128 -3.46 10.28 15.75
N VAL A 129 -4.30 10.96 14.96
CA VAL A 129 -5.75 10.98 15.14
C VAL A 129 -6.40 9.70 14.63
N GLU A 130 -5.93 9.15 13.50
CA GLU A 130 -6.44 7.88 12.94
C GLU A 130 -6.01 6.65 13.77
N ALA A 131 -4.79 6.65 14.32
CA ALA A 131 -4.33 5.62 15.26
C ALA A 131 -5.19 5.59 16.53
N ARG A 132 -5.56 6.76 17.05
CA ARG A 132 -6.47 6.87 18.20
C ARG A 132 -7.91 6.45 17.86
N ALA A 133 -8.29 6.50 16.59
CA ALA A 133 -9.56 5.98 16.10
C ALA A 133 -9.52 4.49 15.72
N GLY A 134 -8.40 3.79 15.94
CA GLY A 134 -8.24 2.36 15.67
C GLY A 134 -8.09 2.01 14.19
N ARG A 135 -7.81 2.98 13.32
CA ARG A 135 -7.71 2.79 11.85
C ARG A 135 -6.28 2.69 11.34
N ALA A 136 -5.31 3.15 12.14
CA ALA A 136 -3.89 3.02 11.82
C ALA A 136 -3.25 1.85 12.58
N SER A 137 -3.45 0.63 12.07
CA SER A 137 -2.58 -0.52 12.32
C SER A 137 -2.27 -1.17 10.98
#